data_AF-A0A535YNT3-F1
#
_entry.id   AF-A0A535YNT3-F1
#
_cell.length_a   1.000
_cell.length_b   1.000
_cell.length_c   1.000
_cell.angle_alpha   90.00
_cell.angle_beta   90.00
_cell.angle_gamma   90.00
#
_symmetry.space_group_name_H-M   'P 1'
#
loop_
_entity.id
_entity.type
_entity.pdbx_description
1 polymer ?
#
loop_
_entity_poly.entity_id
_entity_poly.type
_entity_poly.pdbx_seq_one_letter_code
_entity_poly.pdbx_strand_id
1 'polypeptide(L)'
;MPYGAFINTLPPAFFLAVHLIGFLLGAFFAYRAFEGTASLMGWAFSLYALAELVYMTYHLDWTVFLFAHTISEVLDLIAFVLLFVAVTRGVGLRQPDHHSISVPAAR
;
A
#
# COMPACT_ATOMS: atom_id res chain seq x y z
N MET A 1 5.23 27.48 -7.08
CA MET A 1 5.66 27.00 -8.41
C MET A 1 4.41 26.74 -9.25
N PRO A 2 4.41 26.98 -10.58
CA PRO A 2 3.18 26.97 -11.38
C PRO A 2 2.54 25.58 -11.56
N TYR A 3 3.33 24.50 -11.49
CA TYR A 3 2.80 23.14 -11.52
C TYR A 3 2.10 22.79 -10.22
N GLY A 4 0.87 22.29 -10.31
CA GLY A 4 0.07 21.87 -9.16
C GLY A 4 -0.61 23.00 -8.39
N ALA A 5 -0.46 24.27 -8.79
CA ALA A 5 -1.09 25.39 -8.10
C ALA A 5 -2.63 25.31 -8.05
N PHE A 6 -3.25 24.64 -9.04
CA PHE A 6 -4.69 24.36 -9.07
C PHE A 6 -5.18 23.53 -7.88
N ILE A 7 -4.30 22.74 -7.23
CA ILE A 7 -4.70 21.91 -6.09
C ILE A 7 -5.17 22.78 -4.92
N ASN A 8 -4.63 23.99 -4.79
CA ASN A 8 -5.00 24.96 -3.76
C ASN A 8 -6.40 25.56 -3.98
N THR A 9 -7.02 25.36 -5.15
CA THR A 9 -8.39 25.81 -5.40
C THR A 9 -9.44 24.74 -5.05
N LEU A 10 -9.00 23.52 -4.68
CA LEU A 10 -9.90 22.43 -4.34
C LEU A 10 -10.39 22.56 -2.88
N PRO A 11 -11.66 22.23 -2.61
CA PRO A 11 -12.19 22.31 -1.25
C PRO A 11 -11.57 21.24 -0.34
N PRO A 12 -11.44 21.47 0.98
CA PRO A 12 -10.94 20.47 1.93
C PRO A 12 -11.65 19.11 1.84
N ALA A 13 -12.96 19.13 1.57
CA ALA A 13 -13.77 17.92 1.39
C ALA A 13 -13.29 17.02 0.22
N PHE A 14 -12.68 17.59 -0.81
CA PHE A 14 -12.10 16.82 -1.91
C PHE A 14 -10.96 15.92 -1.41
N PHE A 15 -10.04 16.47 -0.62
CA PHE A 15 -8.91 15.72 -0.06
C PHE A 15 -9.41 14.63 0.89
N LEU A 16 -10.37 14.95 1.74
CA LEU A 16 -11.01 13.97 2.62
C LEU A 16 -11.61 12.80 1.83
N ALA A 17 -12.28 13.07 0.69
CA ALA A 17 -12.85 12.02 -0.16
C ALA A 17 -11.77 11.13 -0.80
N VAL A 18 -10.64 11.71 -1.22
CA VAL A 18 -9.51 10.94 -1.77
C VAL A 18 -8.97 9.96 -0.71
N HIS A 19 -8.72 10.44 0.51
CA HIS A 19 -8.24 9.58 1.60
C HIS A 19 -9.27 8.55 2.02
N LEU A 20 -10.57 8.87 2.01
CA LEU A 20 -11.62 7.90 2.26
C LEU A 20 -11.62 6.77 1.21
N ILE A 21 -11.45 7.10 -0.07
CA ILE A 21 -11.35 6.11 -1.14
C ILE A 21 -10.09 5.25 -0.95
N GLY A 22 -8.94 5.88 -0.64
CA GLY A 22 -7.69 5.18 -0.33
C GLY A 22 -7.87 4.18 0.82
N PHE A 23 -8.46 4.63 1.93
CA PHE A 23 -8.81 3.79 3.08
C PHE A 23 -9.66 2.59 2.68
N LEU A 24 -10.73 2.79 1.91
CA LEU A 24 -11.64 1.72 1.48
C LEU A 24 -10.92 0.69 0.60
N LEU A 25 -10.07 1.14 -0.33
CA LEU A 25 -9.28 0.26 -1.18
C LEU A 25 -8.25 -0.53 -0.35
N GLY A 26 -7.53 0.13 0.55
CA GLY A 26 -6.59 -0.50 1.47
C GLY A 26 -7.27 -1.57 2.33
N ALA A 27 -8.39 -1.23 2.97
CA ALA A 27 -9.15 -2.17 3.79
C ALA A 27 -9.67 -3.36 2.98
N PHE A 28 -10.17 -3.12 1.76
CA PHE A 28 -10.64 -4.18 0.87
C PHE A 28 -9.50 -5.13 0.47
N PHE A 29 -8.33 -4.61 0.06
CA PHE A 29 -7.20 -5.46 -0.32
C PHE A 29 -6.58 -6.18 0.87
N ALA A 30 -6.54 -5.56 2.05
CA ALA A 30 -6.13 -6.23 3.28
C ALA A 30 -7.04 -7.44 3.55
N TYR A 31 -8.36 -7.24 3.50
CA TYR A 31 -9.35 -8.29 3.68
C TYR A 31 -9.16 -9.45 2.67
N ARG A 32 -9.01 -9.13 1.38
CA ARG A 32 -8.74 -10.14 0.34
C ARG A 32 -7.43 -10.89 0.55
N ALA A 33 -6.36 -10.20 0.96
CA ALA A 33 -5.06 -10.81 1.16
C ALA A 33 -5.04 -11.76 2.37
N PHE A 34 -5.76 -11.42 3.45
CA PHE A 34 -5.88 -12.29 4.62
C PHE A 34 -6.73 -13.54 4.33
N GLU A 35 -7.76 -13.46 3.48
CA GLU A 35 -8.47 -14.66 3.00
C GLU A 35 -7.58 -15.56 2.13
N GLY A 36 -6.74 -14.96 1.28
CA GLY A 36 -5.91 -15.66 0.29
C GLY A 36 -4.53 -16.12 0.77
N THR A 37 -4.33 -16.34 2.08
CA THR A 37 -3.06 -16.72 2.74
C THR A 37 -1.86 -15.77 2.55
N ALA A 38 -2.06 -14.61 1.92
CA ALA A 38 -1.03 -13.60 1.66
C ALA A 38 -0.86 -12.63 2.86
N SER A 39 -0.59 -13.18 4.05
CA SER A 39 -0.58 -12.42 5.32
C SER A 39 0.32 -11.18 5.31
N LEU A 40 1.52 -11.25 4.70
CA LEU A 40 2.42 -10.11 4.61
C LEU A 40 1.84 -8.96 3.76
N MET A 41 1.16 -9.31 2.67
CA MET A 41 0.46 -8.35 1.83
C MET A 41 -0.78 -7.79 2.53
N GLY A 42 -1.47 -8.61 3.33
CA GLY A 42 -2.54 -8.17 4.21
C GLY A 42 -2.08 -7.10 5.20
N TRP A 43 -0.95 -7.31 5.87
CA TRP A 43 -0.37 -6.30 6.77
C TRP A 43 0.06 -5.03 6.05
N ALA A 44 0.64 -5.14 4.85
CA ALA A 44 0.99 -3.97 4.04
C ALA A 44 -0.25 -3.11 3.75
N PHE A 45 -1.34 -3.72 3.28
CA PHE A 45 -2.58 -2.99 3.00
C PHE A 45 -3.29 -2.48 4.27
N SER A 46 -3.17 -3.19 5.40
CA SER A 46 -3.67 -2.68 6.69
C SER A 46 -2.94 -1.43 7.15
N LEU A 47 -1.62 -1.38 7.00
CA LEU A 47 -0.83 -0.19 7.34
C LEU A 47 -1.16 0.98 6.42
N TYR A 48 -1.35 0.71 5.12
CA TYR A 48 -1.84 1.71 4.16
C TYR A 48 -3.21 2.25 4.56
N ALA A 49 -4.18 1.38 4.87
CA ALA A 49 -5.50 1.82 5.32
C ALA A 49 -5.42 2.63 6.63
N LEU A 50 -4.55 2.23 7.57
CA LEU A 50 -4.31 3.00 8.79
C LEU A 50 -3.69 4.36 8.50
N ALA A 51 -2.76 4.45 7.55
CA ALA A 51 -2.17 5.72 7.11
C ALA A 51 -3.24 6.68 6.61
N GLU A 52 -4.12 6.23 5.71
CA GLU A 52 -5.22 7.02 5.16
C GLU A 52 -6.19 7.48 6.25
N LEU A 53 -6.49 6.61 7.22
CA LEU A 53 -7.32 6.96 8.38
C LEU A 53 -6.66 8.06 9.23
N VAL A 54 -5.36 7.96 9.50
CA VAL A 54 -4.60 8.99 10.22
C VAL A 54 -4.58 10.29 9.41
N TYR A 55 -4.42 10.23 8.08
CA TYR A 55 -4.40 11.41 7.20
C TYR A 55 -5.77 12.12 7.17
N MET A 56 -6.88 11.38 7.24
CA MET A 56 -8.21 11.99 7.40
C MET A 56 -8.34 12.78 8.70
N THR A 57 -7.74 12.32 9.82
CA THR A 57 -7.75 13.09 11.08
C THR A 57 -7.00 14.42 10.96
N TYR A 58 -5.97 14.48 10.10
CA TYR A 58 -5.26 15.71 9.76
C TYR A 58 -6.17 16.68 8.99
N HIS A 59 -6.90 16.20 7.97
CA HIS A 59 -7.82 17.04 7.19
C HIS A 59 -9.06 17.54 7.96
N LEU A 60 -9.41 16.87 9.06
CA LEU A 60 -10.54 17.23 9.92
C LEU A 60 -10.12 18.14 11.08
N ASP A 61 -8.84 18.52 11.18
CA ASP A 61 -8.27 19.26 12.32
C ASP A 61 -8.51 18.57 13.68
N TRP A 62 -8.73 17.26 13.68
CA TRP A 62 -9.02 16.48 14.90
C TRP A 62 -7.76 16.19 15.71
N THR A 63 -6.64 16.03 15.02
CA THR A 63 -5.33 15.82 15.64
C THR A 63 -4.53 17.11 15.54
N VAL A 64 -4.79 18.04 16.46
CA VAL A 64 -4.12 19.36 16.54
C VAL A 64 -2.62 19.27 16.89
N PHE A 65 -2.10 18.07 17.13
CA PHE A 65 -0.69 17.82 17.42
C PHE A 65 0.04 17.28 16.17
N LEU A 66 0.70 18.19 15.46
CA LEU A 66 1.96 18.16 14.66
C LEU A 66 2.44 16.91 13.89
N PHE A 67 1.88 15.72 14.09
CA PHE A 67 2.45 14.47 13.60
C PHE A 67 1.47 13.59 12.85
N ALA A 68 0.17 13.88 12.76
CA ALA A 68 -0.75 12.99 12.01
C ALA A 68 -0.32 12.83 10.55
N HIS A 69 0.07 13.94 9.91
CA HIS A 69 0.68 13.90 8.58
C HIS A 69 1.94 13.02 8.55
N THR A 70 2.93 13.29 9.41
CA THR A 70 4.18 12.51 9.47
C THR A 70 3.97 11.03 9.82
N ILE A 71 3.04 10.71 10.72
CA ILE A 71 2.69 9.34 11.10
C ILE A 71 2.10 8.63 9.88
N SER A 72 1.21 9.31 9.16
CA SER A 72 0.64 8.75 7.93
C SER A 72 1.72 8.48 6.88
N GLU A 73 2.64 9.41 6.65
CA GLU A 73 3.78 9.22 5.73
C GLU A 73 4.67 8.03 6.13
N VAL A 74 4.94 7.86 7.43
CA VAL A 74 5.73 6.73 7.93
C VAL A 74 4.98 5.41 7.75
N LEU A 75 3.67 5.39 8.02
CA LEU A 75 2.84 4.20 7.81
C LEU A 75 2.80 3.80 6.33
N ASP A 76 2.64 4.77 5.42
CA ASP A 76 2.68 4.53 3.97
C ASP A 76 4.04 4.01 3.51
N LEU A 77 5.14 4.57 4.03
CA LEU A 77 6.48 4.09 3.70
C LEU A 77 6.67 2.64 4.14
N ILE A 78 6.25 2.28 5.36
CA ILE A 78 6.34 0.90 5.86
C ILE A 78 5.43 -0.01 5.02
N ALA A 79 4.20 0.41 4.73
CA ALA A 79 3.26 -0.33 3.88
C ALA A 79 3.87 -0.63 2.51
N PHE A 80 4.48 0.38 1.87
CA PHE A 80 5.15 0.24 0.59
C PHE A 80 6.31 -0.77 0.64
N VAL A 81 7.17 -0.67 1.66
CA VAL A 81 8.29 -1.61 1.87
C VAL A 81 7.77 -3.03 2.08
N LEU A 82 6.76 -3.23 2.91
CA LEU A 82 6.17 -4.56 3.14
C LEU A 82 5.54 -5.13 1.87
N LEU A 83 4.82 -4.31 1.11
CA LEU A 83 4.23 -4.72 -0.17
C LEU A 83 5.31 -5.16 -1.16
N PHE A 84 6.39 -4.39 -1.28
CA PHE A 84 7.54 -4.74 -2.12
C PHE A 84 8.17 -6.08 -1.70
N VAL A 85 8.39 -6.28 -0.40
CA VAL A 85 8.91 -7.57 0.12
C VAL A 85 7.95 -8.72 -0.15
N ALA A 86 6.64 -8.52 0.02
CA ALA A 86 5.63 -9.55 -0.26
C ALA A 86 5.62 -9.96 -1.73
N VAL A 87 5.63 -8.98 -2.63
CA VAL A 87 5.64 -9.22 -4.08
C VAL A 87 6.92 -9.90 -4.52
N THR A 88 8.09 -9.42 -4.08
CA THR A 88 9.39 -10.00 -4.50
C THR A 88 9.56 -11.44 -4.02
N ARG A 89 9.09 -11.78 -2.80
CA ARG A 89 9.05 -13.17 -2.34
C ARG A 89 8.10 -14.03 -3.17
N GLY A 90 6.92 -13.51 -3.51
CA GLY A 90 5.95 -14.22 -4.35
C GLY A 90 6.45 -14.47 -5.78
N VAL A 91 7.15 -13.51 -6.38
CA VAL A 91 7.76 -13.65 -7.71
C VAL A 91 8.89 -14.70 -7.71
N GLY A 92 9.74 -14.70 -6.67
CA GLY A 92 10.81 -15.69 -6.54
C GLY A 92 10.32 -17.14 -6.40
N LEU A 93 9.16 -17.35 -5.75
CA LEU A 93 8.51 -18.67 -5.67
C LEU A 93 7.86 -19.11 -6.98
N ARG A 94 7.63 -18.20 -7.93
CA ARG A 94 6.96 -18.45 -9.21
C ARG A 94 7.95 -18.59 -10.38
N GLN A 95 9.22 -18.88 -10.09
CA GLN A 95 10.21 -19.13 -11.14
C GLN A 95 9.83 -20.40 -11.91
N PRO A 96 9.79 -20.37 -13.26
CA PRO A 96 9.44 -21.56 -14.04
C PRO A 96 10.48 -22.64 -13.78
N ASP A 97 10.01 -23.87 -13.56
CA ASP A 97 10.86 -25.05 -13.51
C ASP A 97 11.82 -25.02 -14.70
N HIS A 98 13.11 -24.81 -14.44
CA HIS A 98 14.13 -25.11 -15.43
C HIS A 98 14.11 -26.62 -15.63
N HIS A 99 13.25 -27.10 -16.54
CA HIS A 99 13.38 -28.44 -17.10
C HIS A 99 14.72 -28.49 -17.83
N SER A 100 15.75 -28.94 -17.11
CA SER A 100 16.98 -29.41 -17.70
C SER A 100 16.63 -30.63 -18.56
N ILE A 101 16.55 -30.40 -19.87
CA ILE A 101 16.43 -31.49 -20.84
C ILE A 101 17.70 -32.33 -20.70
N SER A 102 17.59 -33.49 -20.05
CA SER A 102 18.65 -34.48 -20.01
C SER A 102 18.75 -35.13 -21.39
N VAL A 103 19.78 -34.75 -22.15
CA VAL A 103 20.13 -35.43 -23.40
C VAL A 103 20.63 -36.83 -23.04
N PRO A 104 20.01 -37.92 -23.52
CA PRO A 104 20.49 -39.27 -23.26
C PRO A 104 21.90 -39.42 -23.86
N ALA A 105 22.86 -39.87 -23.05
CA ALA A 105 24.19 -40.19 -23.56
C ALA A 105 24.06 -41.30 -24.63
N ALA A 106 24.46 -40.97 -25.85
CA ALA A 106 24.55 -41.94 -26.94
C ALA A 106 25.53 -43.05 -26.54
N ARG A 107 25.04 -44.30 -26.55
CA ARG A 107 25.85 -45.50 -26.35
C ARG A 107 26.54 -45.91 -27.65
#